data_AF-A0A944XHV0-F1
#
_entry.id   AF-A0A944XHV0-F1
#
_cell.length_a   1.000
_cell.length_b   1.000
_cell.length_c   1.000
_cell.angle_alpha   90.00
_cell.angle_beta   90.00
_cell.angle_gamma   90.00
#
_symmetry.space_group_name_H-M   'P 1'
#
loop_
_entity.id
_entity.type
_entity.pdbx_description
1 polymer ?
#
loop_
_entity_poly.entity_id
_entity_poly.type
_entity_poly.pdbx_seq_one_letter_code
_entity_poly.pdbx_strand_id
1 'polypeptide(L)'
;MTIVWRDQLSVGHDAIDEDHRQLVNLLNGFEWASAGDIQLDILDRILDDLEDFSIEHFEREERAQISVGFPFHDAHRQAHIEQIEQLRAARERFASLDVNRH
;
A
#
# COMPACT_ATOMS: atom_id res chain seq x y z
N MET A 1 -5.68 7.81 11.99
CA MET A 1 -6.49 6.78 12.68
C MET A 1 -5.80 5.45 12.50
N THR A 2 -5.49 4.70 13.57
CA THR A 2 -4.84 3.39 13.43
C THR A 2 -5.78 2.36 12.83
N ILE A 3 -5.34 1.71 11.76
CA ILE A 3 -6.00 0.57 11.13
C ILE A 3 -5.64 -0.67 11.95
N VAL A 4 -6.64 -1.38 12.44
CA VAL A 4 -6.44 -2.64 13.18
C VAL A 4 -6.82 -3.79 12.26
N TRP A 5 -5.94 -4.78 12.13
CA TRP A 5 -6.25 -6.01 11.41
C TRP A 5 -7.52 -6.66 11.95
N ARG A 6 -8.39 -7.12 11.06
CA ARG A 6 -9.61 -7.86 11.38
C ARG A 6 -9.74 -9.02 10.41
N ASP A 7 -10.39 -10.10 10.85
CA ASP A 7 -10.62 -11.28 10.00
C ASP A 7 -11.43 -10.96 8.73
N GLN A 8 -12.14 -9.82 8.70
CA GLN A 8 -12.83 -9.30 7.51
C GLN A 8 -11.87 -8.87 6.38
N LEU A 9 -10.59 -8.66 6.68
CA LEU A 9 -9.53 -8.36 5.71
C LEU A 9 -8.82 -9.63 5.20
N SER A 10 -9.14 -10.79 5.79
CA SER A 10 -8.61 -12.08 5.34
C SER A 10 -9.31 -12.53 4.06
N VAL A 11 -8.52 -13.09 3.15
CA VAL A 11 -9.01 -13.77 1.94
C VAL A 11 -8.86 -15.29 2.04
N GLY A 12 -8.47 -15.80 3.22
CA GLY A 12 -8.28 -17.22 3.49
C GLY A 12 -7.02 -17.82 2.84
N HIS A 13 -6.08 -16.97 2.41
CA HIS A 13 -4.80 -17.39 1.86
C HIS A 13 -3.66 -16.81 2.70
N ASP A 14 -3.05 -17.63 3.55
CA ASP A 14 -2.12 -17.20 4.61
C ASP A 14 -1.03 -16.22 4.13
N ALA A 15 -0.42 -16.48 2.96
CA ALA A 15 0.62 -15.58 2.44
C ALA A 15 0.09 -14.21 1.99
N ILE A 16 -1.14 -14.15 1.45
CA ILE A 16 -1.77 -12.90 1.02
C ILE A 16 -2.28 -12.14 2.25
N ASP A 17 -2.81 -12.85 3.24
CA ASP A 17 -3.21 -12.25 4.52
C ASP A 17 -2.02 -11.64 5.27
N GLU A 18 -0.85 -12.28 5.20
CA GLU A 18 0.37 -11.71 5.78
C GLU A 18 0.83 -10.45 5.03
N ASP A 19 0.76 -10.44 3.70
CA ASP A 19 0.99 -9.22 2.93
C ASP A 19 0.02 -8.10 3.34
N HIS A 20 -1.28 -8.39 3.50
CA HIS A 20 -2.24 -7.38 3.95
C HIS A 20 -1.92 -6.84 5.35
N ARG A 21 -1.47 -7.70 6.28
CA ARG A 21 -1.02 -7.23 7.62
C ARG A 21 0.18 -6.30 7.50
N GLN A 22 1.11 -6.61 6.61
CA GLN A 22 2.27 -5.76 6.38
C GLN A 22 1.89 -4.41 5.77
N LEU A 23 0.96 -4.38 4.81
CA LEU A 23 0.39 -3.13 4.27
C LEU A 23 -0.28 -2.29 5.37
N VAL A 24 -1.07 -2.93 6.24
CA VAL A 24 -1.68 -2.25 7.40
C VAL A 24 -0.61 -1.68 8.34
N ASN A 25 0.49 -2.40 8.57
CA ASN A 25 1.59 -1.93 9.41
C ASN A 25 2.28 -0.69 8.80
N LEU A 26 2.54 -0.70 7.49
CA LEU A 26 3.12 0.45 6.77
C LEU A 26 2.21 1.67 6.86
N LEU A 27 0.90 1.50 6.62
CA LEU A 27 -0.08 2.58 6.76
C LEU A 27 -0.15 3.14 8.19
N ASN A 28 -0.11 2.27 9.19
CA ASN A 28 -0.06 2.70 10.59
C ASN A 28 1.24 3.45 10.94
N GLY A 29 2.36 3.01 10.38
CA GLY A 29 3.65 3.69 10.51
C GLY A 29 3.61 5.09 9.90
N PHE A 30 3.01 5.23 8.71
CA PHE A 30 2.82 6.53 8.05
C PHE A 30 1.96 7.47 8.90
N GLU A 31 0.82 6.99 9.41
CA GLU A 31 -0.07 7.76 10.29
C GLU A 31 0.64 8.23 11.55
N TRP A 32 1.46 7.39 12.17
CA TRP A 32 2.24 7.78 13.34
C TRP A 32 3.32 8.82 13.02
N ALA A 33 4.07 8.62 11.93
CA ALA A 33 5.14 9.53 11.53
C ALA A 33 4.59 10.90 11.09
N SER A 34 3.43 10.93 10.44
CA SER A 34 2.78 12.16 9.94
C SER A 34 2.21 13.03 11.05
N ALA A 35 1.98 12.47 12.24
CA ALA A 35 1.60 13.22 13.42
C ALA A 35 2.78 13.97 14.09
N GLY A 36 4.03 13.69 13.68
CA GLY A 36 5.23 14.35 14.18
C GLY A 36 5.75 15.45 13.26
N ASP A 37 6.23 16.56 13.82
CA ASP A 37 6.66 17.74 13.05
C ASP A 37 8.00 17.59 12.28
N ILE A 38 8.79 16.51 12.50
CA ILE A 38 10.20 16.40 12.02
C ILE A 38 10.51 15.03 11.40
N GLN A 39 9.52 14.32 10.83
CA GLN A 39 9.72 12.95 10.32
C GLN A 39 9.60 12.82 8.80
N LEU A 40 9.95 13.86 8.04
CA LEU A 40 9.77 13.88 6.57
C LEU A 40 10.56 12.77 5.86
N ASP A 41 11.84 12.56 6.21
CA ASP A 41 12.66 11.46 5.66
C ASP A 41 12.05 10.08 5.95
N ILE A 42 11.45 9.92 7.12
CA ILE A 42 10.79 8.66 7.53
C ILE A 42 9.51 8.47 6.72
N LEU A 43 8.73 9.53 6.51
CA LEU A 43 7.52 9.49 5.71
C LEU A 43 7.81 9.14 4.25
N ASP A 44 8.83 9.75 3.65
CA ASP A 44 9.22 9.44 2.27
C ASP A 44 9.63 7.97 2.13
N ARG A 45 10.44 7.48 3.06
CA ARG A 45 10.82 6.06 3.11
C ARG A 45 9.62 5.12 3.28
N ILE A 46 8.67 5.45 4.15
CA ILE A 46 7.46 4.63 4.32
C ILE A 46 6.62 4.62 3.04
N LEU A 47 6.58 5.74 2.30
CA LEU A 47 5.89 5.81 1.02
C LEU A 47 6.59 4.99 -0.07
N ASP A 48 7.93 4.97 -0.11
CA ASP A 48 8.71 4.05 -0.95
C ASP A 48 8.38 2.59 -0.60
N ASP A 49 8.51 2.22 0.67
CA ASP A 49 8.26 0.86 1.14
C ASP A 49 6.80 0.44 0.85
N LEU A 50 5.83 1.36 0.96
CA LEU A 50 4.43 1.11 0.66
C LEU A 50 4.20 0.88 -0.85
N GLU A 51 4.84 1.65 -1.71
CA GLU A 51 4.72 1.49 -3.17
C GLU A 51 5.33 0.16 -3.62
N ASP A 52 6.59 -0.10 -3.25
CA ASP A 52 7.31 -1.30 -3.65
C ASP A 52 6.58 -2.56 -3.15
N PHE A 53 6.18 -2.57 -1.88
CA PHE A 53 5.49 -3.72 -1.29
C PHE A 53 4.09 -3.92 -1.88
N SER A 54 3.36 -2.85 -2.22
CA SER A 54 2.04 -2.97 -2.88
C SER A 54 2.18 -3.60 -4.26
N ILE A 55 3.19 -3.22 -5.05
CA ILE A 55 3.44 -3.80 -6.38
C ILE A 55 3.72 -5.30 -6.24
N GLU A 56 4.62 -5.70 -5.34
CA GLU A 56 4.94 -7.12 -5.14
C GLU A 56 3.74 -7.93 -4.66
N HIS A 57 2.95 -7.38 -3.74
CA HIS A 57 1.73 -7.98 -3.22
C HIS A 57 0.69 -8.19 -4.33
N PHE A 58 0.40 -7.15 -5.13
CA PHE A 58 -0.53 -7.24 -6.25
C PHE A 58 -0.09 -8.27 -7.28
N GLU A 59 1.21 -8.36 -7.59
CA GLU A 59 1.71 -9.42 -8.47
C GLU A 59 1.49 -10.83 -7.89
N ARG A 60 1.68 -11.02 -6.57
CA ARG A 60 1.41 -12.30 -5.90
C ARG A 60 -0.07 -12.66 -5.99
N GLU A 61 -0.96 -11.71 -5.72
CA GLU A 61 -2.40 -11.92 -5.80
C GLU A 61 -2.85 -12.23 -7.24
N GLU A 62 -2.37 -11.46 -8.22
CA GLU A 62 -2.67 -11.66 -9.63
C GLU A 62 -2.23 -13.04 -10.13
N ARG A 63 -1.04 -13.50 -9.72
CA ARG A 63 -0.58 -14.88 -10.01
C ARG A 63 -1.52 -15.92 -9.40
N ALA A 64 -1.99 -15.71 -8.17
CA ALA A 64 -2.94 -16.61 -7.53
C ALA A 64 -4.28 -16.63 -8.28
N GLN A 65 -4.82 -15.46 -8.64
CA GLN A 65 -6.06 -15.32 -9.41
C GLN A 65 -5.99 -16.05 -10.77
N ILE A 66 -4.90 -15.87 -11.51
CA ILE A 66 -4.68 -16.56 -12.80
C ILE A 66 -4.64 -18.08 -12.60
N SER A 67 -3.95 -18.56 -11.56
CA SER A 67 -3.76 -19.99 -11.31
C SER A 67 -5.08 -20.75 -11.04
N VAL A 68 -6.09 -20.04 -10.51
CA VAL A 68 -7.41 -20.61 -10.20
C VAL A 68 -8.48 -20.22 -11.21
N GLY A 69 -8.14 -19.46 -12.26
CA GLY A 69 -9.08 -19.00 -13.28
C GLY A 69 -10.12 -18.01 -12.76
N PHE A 70 -9.72 -17.10 -11.87
CA PHE A 70 -10.61 -16.08 -11.30
C PHE A 70 -11.22 -15.22 -12.41
N PRO A 71 -12.56 -15.17 -12.55
CA PRO A 71 -13.21 -14.59 -13.74
C PRO A 71 -13.12 -13.07 -13.85
N PHE A 72 -12.76 -12.37 -12.76
CA PHE A 72 -12.68 -10.91 -12.73
C PHE A 72 -11.23 -10.39 -12.64
N HIS A 73 -10.25 -11.21 -13.02
CA HIS A 73 -8.82 -10.87 -12.96
C HIS A 73 -8.50 -9.52 -13.62
N ASP A 74 -8.95 -9.30 -14.86
CA ASP A 74 -8.62 -8.08 -15.60
C ASP A 74 -9.16 -6.81 -14.91
N ALA A 75 -10.37 -6.88 -14.37
CA ALA A 75 -10.98 -5.78 -13.63
C ALA A 75 -10.24 -5.52 -12.31
N HIS A 76 -9.79 -6.58 -11.63
CA HIS A 76 -9.03 -6.46 -10.39
C HIS A 76 -7.64 -5.86 -10.63
N ARG A 77 -6.92 -6.36 -11.64
CA ARG A 77 -5.62 -5.81 -12.07
C ARG A 77 -5.73 -4.33 -12.43
N GLN A 78 -6.81 -3.92 -13.10
CA GLN A 78 -7.03 -2.50 -13.40
C GLN A 78 -7.16 -1.65 -12.12
N ALA A 79 -7.86 -2.16 -11.10
CA ALA A 79 -7.94 -1.49 -9.80
C ALA A 79 -6.58 -1.41 -9.09
N HIS A 80 -5.71 -2.43 -9.21
CA HIS A 80 -4.33 -2.36 -8.69
C HIS A 80 -3.51 -1.26 -9.35
N ILE A 81 -3.57 -1.18 -10.69
CA ILE A 81 -2.89 -0.14 -11.46
C ILE A 81 -3.35 1.25 -10.99
N GLU A 82 -4.66 1.46 -10.86
CA GLU A 82 -5.21 2.74 -10.40
C GLU A 82 -4.80 3.10 -8.97
N GLN A 83 -4.69 2.12 -8.07
CA GLN A 83 -4.21 2.34 -6.69
C GLN A 83 -2.73 2.76 -6.66
N ILE A 84 -1.86 2.12 -7.45
CA ILE A 84 -0.45 2.51 -7.55
C ILE A 84 -0.31 3.92 -8.11
N GLU A 85 -1.06 4.27 -9.16
CA GLU A 85 -1.03 5.62 -9.73
C GLU A 85 -1.54 6.68 -8.73
N GLN A 86 -2.56 6.37 -7.94
CA GLN A 86 -3.01 7.25 -6.86
C GLN A 86 -1.94 7.43 -5.77
N LEU A 87 -1.24 6.36 -5.39
CA LEU A 87 -0.14 6.41 -4.44
C LEU A 87 0.98 7.31 -4.95
N ARG A 88 1.45 7.09 -6.20
CA ARG A 88 2.47 7.93 -6.85
C ARG A 88 2.07 9.41 -6.87
N ALA A 89 0.84 9.70 -7.27
CA ALA A 89 0.33 11.08 -7.27
C ALA A 89 0.30 11.69 -5.86
N ALA A 90 -0.02 10.90 -4.84
CA ALA A 90 0.05 11.35 -3.44
C ALA A 90 1.49 11.63 -3.00
N ARG A 91 2.45 10.78 -3.40
CA ARG A 91 3.89 10.98 -3.13
C ARG A 91 4.43 12.25 -3.77
N GLU A 92 4.11 12.50 -5.04
CA GLU A 92 4.53 13.73 -5.73
C GLU A 92 4.02 14.99 -5.03
N ARG A 93 2.75 14.95 -4.60
CA ARG A 93 2.16 16.05 -3.81
C ARG A 93 2.89 16.24 -2.50
N PHE A 94 3.19 15.16 -1.78
CA PHE A 94 3.95 15.21 -0.54
C PHE A 94 5.34 15.83 -0.73
N ALA A 95 6.09 15.37 -1.72
CA ALA A 95 7.42 15.90 -2.05
C ALA A 95 7.36 17.39 -2.43
N SER A 96 6.34 17.83 -3.18
CA SER A 96 6.17 19.24 -3.54
C SER A 96 5.82 20.14 -2.34
N LEU A 97 5.18 19.61 -1.29
CA LEU A 97 4.90 20.35 -0.06
C LEU A 97 6.15 20.52 0.80
N ASP A 98 7.07 19.55 0.78
CA ASP A 98 8.35 19.61 1.48
C ASP A 98 9.29 20.67 0.89
N VAL A 99 9.42 20.72 -0.45
CA VAL A 99 10.23 21.72 -1.15
C VAL A 99 9.79 23.16 -0.83
N ASN A 100 8.51 23.39 -0.52
CA ASN A 100 7.98 24.71 -0.15
C ASN A 100 8.10 25.05 1.35
N ARG A 101 8.61 24.15 2.18
CA ARG A 101 8.82 24.36 3.63
C ARG A 101 10.25 24.77 4.02
N HIS A 102 11.17 24.79 3.06
CA HIS A 102 12.54 25.30 3.20
C HIS A 102 12.64 26.74 2.69
#